data_AF-A0A8K0K752-F1
#
_entry.id   AF-A0A8K0K752-F1
#
_cell.length_a   1.000
_cell.length_b   1.000
_cell.length_c   1.000
_cell.angle_alpha   90.00
_cell.angle_beta   90.00
_cell.angle_gamma   90.00
#
_symmetry.space_group_name_H-M   'P 1'
#
loop_
_entity.id
_entity.type
_entity.pdbx_description
1 polymer ?
#
loop_
_entity_poly.entity_id
_entity_poly.type
_entity_poly.pdbx_seq_one_letter_code
_entity_poly.pdbx_strand_id
1 'polypeptide(L)'
;MIVATFLKLPISGTHSIVGATVGFTLVSKGTEGLDWRTLGTIVASWFISPVMSGIVSVGIYVLIRRFILQSSNPMVSGLRSLPLFYSMTIMVNVFSVIHDGPKLLYLDSIPWWGALIASLGVGVISALVVQLYVVPMQRKKIL
;
A
#
# COMPACT_ATOMS: atom_id res chain seq x y z
N MET A 1 -13.69 13.33 -13.97
CA MET A 1 -13.66 13.15 -12.49
C MET A 1 -14.90 13.70 -11.83
N ILE A 2 -15.15 15.03 -11.86
CA ILE A 2 -16.30 15.66 -11.18
C ILE A 2 -17.64 14.98 -11.49
N VAL A 3 -17.95 14.76 -12.77
CA VAL A 3 -19.20 14.08 -13.18
C VAL A 3 -19.33 12.67 -12.58
N ALA A 4 -18.25 11.88 -12.59
CA ALA A 4 -18.27 10.54 -12.02
C ALA A 4 -18.41 10.55 -10.50
N THR A 5 -17.82 11.54 -9.81
CA THR A 5 -18.01 11.74 -8.36
C THR A 5 -19.46 12.09 -8.04
N PHE A 6 -20.11 12.97 -8.81
CA PHE A 6 -21.55 13.27 -8.68
C PHE A 6 -22.40 12.01 -8.87
N LEU A 7 -22.04 11.16 -9.82
CA LEU A 7 -22.73 9.89 -10.10
C LEU A 7 -22.30 8.74 -9.18
N LYS A 8 -21.41 8.98 -8.21
CA LYS A 8 -20.87 7.97 -7.28
C LYS A 8 -20.24 6.75 -7.97
N LEU A 9 -19.67 6.94 -9.16
CA LEU A 9 -19.01 5.88 -9.91
C LEU A 9 -17.55 5.75 -9.44
N PRO A 10 -17.09 4.55 -9.04
CA PRO A 10 -15.69 4.32 -8.69
C PRO A 10 -14.86 4.28 -9.98
N ILE A 11 -14.22 5.41 -10.30
CA ILE A 11 -13.35 5.53 -11.48
C ILE A 11 -11.91 5.77 -11.09
N SER A 12 -10.99 5.35 -11.96
CA SER A 12 -9.56 5.56 -11.76
C SER A 12 -9.10 6.94 -12.25
N GLY A 13 -8.63 7.76 -11.31
CA GLY A 13 -7.94 9.03 -11.56
C GLY A 13 -6.80 8.89 -12.57
N THR A 14 -5.94 7.90 -12.33
CA THR A 14 -4.73 7.63 -13.11
C THR A 14 -5.02 7.31 -14.57
N HIS A 15 -6.03 6.47 -14.86
CA HIS A 15 -6.40 6.15 -16.24
C HIS A 15 -6.94 7.37 -16.98
N SER A 16 -7.68 8.25 -16.29
CA SER A 16 -8.25 9.42 -16.93
C SER A 16 -7.21 10.48 -17.28
N ILE A 17 -6.19 10.70 -16.42
CA ILE A 17 -5.11 11.65 -16.74
C ILE A 17 -4.20 11.11 -17.85
N VAL A 18 -3.91 9.80 -17.86
CA VAL A 18 -3.18 9.17 -18.96
C VAL A 18 -3.99 9.25 -20.27
N GLY A 19 -5.29 8.94 -20.25
CA GLY A 19 -6.14 9.08 -21.42
C GLY A 19 -6.23 10.51 -21.96
N ALA A 20 -6.36 11.49 -21.08
CA ALA A 20 -6.39 12.91 -21.47
C ALA A 20 -5.07 13.37 -22.10
N THR A 21 -3.93 12.98 -21.54
CA THR A 21 -2.59 13.33 -22.07
C THR A 21 -2.32 12.64 -23.42
N VAL A 22 -2.74 11.38 -23.58
CA VAL A 22 -2.67 10.66 -24.86
C VAL A 22 -3.51 11.37 -25.93
N GLY A 23 -4.78 11.71 -25.63
CA GLY A 23 -5.66 12.41 -26.57
C GLY A 23 -5.12 13.79 -26.98
N PHE A 24 -4.64 14.58 -26.02
CA PHE A 24 -4.00 15.87 -26.31
C PHE A 24 -2.78 15.73 -27.22
N THR A 25 -1.94 14.72 -26.98
CA THR A 25 -0.72 14.48 -27.77
C THR A 25 -1.05 14.04 -29.19
N LEU A 26 -2.04 13.17 -29.37
CA LEU A 26 -2.52 12.74 -30.69
C LEU A 26 -3.00 13.92 -31.54
N VAL A 27 -3.77 14.84 -30.94
CA VAL A 27 -4.28 16.02 -31.66
C VAL A 27 -3.17 17.01 -31.98
N SER A 28 -2.24 17.23 -31.05
CA SER A 28 -1.21 18.26 -31.21
C SER A 28 0.00 17.83 -32.05
N LYS A 29 0.38 16.56 -32.00
CA LYS A 29 1.62 16.04 -32.60
C LYS A 29 1.43 14.75 -33.41
N GLY A 30 0.19 14.29 -33.58
CA GLY A 30 -0.08 13.01 -34.25
C GLY A 30 0.44 11.82 -33.45
N THR A 31 0.50 10.66 -34.11
CA THR A 31 0.95 9.38 -33.51
C THR A 31 2.44 9.34 -33.21
N GLU A 32 3.24 10.15 -33.90
CA GLU A 32 4.70 10.26 -33.68
C GLU A 32 5.04 11.02 -32.39
N GLY A 33 4.12 11.86 -31.89
CA GLY A 33 4.30 12.58 -30.63
C GLY A 33 4.18 11.70 -29.39
N LEU A 34 3.72 10.45 -29.53
CA LEU A 34 3.53 9.50 -28.44
C LEU A 34 4.70 8.55 -28.30
N ASP A 35 5.19 8.40 -27.06
CA ASP A 35 6.06 7.28 -26.72
C ASP A 35 5.23 6.02 -26.45
N TRP A 36 5.09 5.20 -27.49
CA TRP A 36 4.38 3.93 -27.44
C TRP A 36 5.01 2.91 -26.49
N ARG A 37 6.32 2.98 -26.23
CA ARG A 37 6.97 2.07 -25.27
C ARG A 37 6.53 2.42 -23.86
N THR A 38 6.61 3.70 -23.48
CA THR A 38 6.17 4.17 -22.17
C THR A 38 4.67 3.91 -21.96
N LEU A 39 3.83 4.19 -22.96
CA LEU A 39 2.40 3.89 -22.88
C LEU A 39 2.14 2.39 -22.69
N GLY A 40 2.87 1.53 -23.40
CA GLY A 40 2.81 0.08 -23.23
C GLY A 40 3.18 -0.37 -21.81
N THR A 41 4.22 0.20 -21.22
CA THR A 41 4.62 -0.09 -19.83
C THR A 41 3.55 0.34 -18.82
N ILE A 42 2.93 1.51 -19.03
CA ILE A 42 1.82 1.98 -18.19
C ILE A 42 0.64 1.01 -18.25
N VAL A 43 0.21 0.63 -19.47
CA VAL A 43 -0.90 -0.31 -19.65
C VAL A 43 -0.58 -1.67 -19.02
N ALA A 44 0.65 -2.18 -19.22
CA ALA A 44 1.08 -3.43 -18.58
C ALA A 44 1.01 -3.34 -17.05
N SER A 45 1.43 -2.22 -16.46
CA SER A 45 1.37 -2.00 -15.01
C SER A 45 -0.05 -2.08 -14.43
N TRP A 46 -1.08 -1.71 -15.22
CA TRP A 46 -2.49 -1.74 -14.79
C TRP A 46 -2.99 -3.17 -14.58
N PHE A 47 -2.42 -4.15 -15.28
CA PHE A 47 -2.75 -5.57 -15.12
C PHE A 47 -1.81 -6.27 -14.13
N ILE A 48 -0.52 -5.96 -14.19
CA ILE A 48 0.48 -6.58 -13.31
C ILE A 48 0.21 -6.25 -11.85
N SER A 49 -0.15 -4.99 -11.53
CA SER A 49 -0.32 -4.55 -10.14
C SER A 49 -1.47 -5.30 -9.43
N PRO A 50 -2.69 -5.43 -10.00
CA PRO A 50 -3.74 -6.25 -9.42
C PRO A 50 -3.35 -7.72 -9.27
N VAL A 51 -2.72 -8.32 -10.27
CA VAL A 51 -2.31 -9.74 -10.23
C VAL A 51 -1.31 -9.97 -9.08
N MET A 52 -0.27 -9.15 -8.99
CA MET A 52 0.71 -9.23 -7.91
C MET A 52 0.07 -8.99 -6.53
N SER A 53 -0.83 -8.01 -6.42
CA SER A 53 -1.57 -7.77 -5.18
C SER A 53 -2.45 -8.96 -4.79
N GLY A 54 -3.06 -9.64 -5.76
CA GLY A 54 -3.88 -10.84 -5.54
C GLY A 54 -3.05 -12.00 -5.02
N ILE A 55 -1.87 -12.25 -5.59
CA ILE A 55 -0.94 -13.29 -5.13
C ILE A 55 -0.52 -13.04 -3.68
N VAL A 56 -0.10 -11.81 -3.35
CA VAL A 56 0.31 -11.45 -1.99
C VAL A 56 -0.87 -11.56 -1.02
N SER A 57 -2.06 -11.11 -1.41
CA SER A 57 -3.28 -11.18 -0.61
C SER A 57 -3.66 -12.63 -0.27
N VAL A 58 -3.61 -13.53 -1.26
CA VAL A 58 -3.84 -14.97 -1.06
C VAL A 58 -2.81 -15.55 -0.08
N GLY A 59 -1.53 -15.20 -0.24
CA GLY A 59 -0.47 -15.64 0.68
C GLY A 59 -0.73 -15.23 2.13
N ILE A 60 -1.04 -13.95 2.35
CA ILE A 60 -1.38 -13.41 3.68
C ILE A 60 -2.63 -14.09 4.23
N TYR A 61 -3.67 -14.28 3.41
CA TYR A 61 -4.90 -14.95 3.82
C TYR A 61 -4.64 -16.40 4.28
N VAL A 62 -3.82 -17.15 3.55
CA VAL A 62 -3.46 -18.53 3.93
C VAL A 62 -2.73 -18.55 5.28
N LEU A 63 -1.82 -17.61 5.52
CA LEU A 63 -1.12 -17.48 6.80
C LEU A 63 -2.10 -17.15 7.94
N ILE A 64 -2.98 -16.16 7.75
CA ILE A 64 -4.03 -15.81 8.71
C ILE A 64 -4.92 -17.03 9.00
N ARG A 65 -5.35 -17.73 7.95
CA ARG A 65 -6.21 -18.91 8.09
C ARG A 65 -5.54 -20.00 8.92
N ARG A 66 -4.26 -20.28 8.65
CA ARG A 66 -3.52 -21.34 9.32
C ARG A 66 -3.17 -21.00 10.77
N PHE A 67 -2.70 -19.79 11.04
CA PHE A 67 -2.16 -19.41 12.35
C PHE A 67 -3.18 -18.77 13.29
N ILE A 68 -4.22 -18.13 12.75
CA ILE A 68 -5.21 -17.39 13.54
C ILE A 68 -6.54 -18.13 13.55
N LEU A 69 -7.16 -18.34 12.38
CA LEU A 69 -8.53 -18.83 12.28
C LEU A 69 -8.68 -20.31 12.67
N GLN A 70 -7.66 -21.15 12.43
CA GLN A 70 -7.65 -22.57 12.82
C GLN A 70 -7.10 -22.83 14.23
N SER A 71 -6.82 -21.79 15.01
CA SER A 71 -6.33 -21.96 16.39
C SER A 71 -7.46 -22.32 17.36
N SER A 72 -7.12 -22.90 18.51
CA SER A 72 -8.09 -23.31 19.54
C SER A 72 -8.92 -22.15 20.12
N ASN A 73 -8.39 -20.92 20.08
CA ASN A 73 -9.13 -19.70 20.40
C ASN A 73 -8.78 -18.59 19.40
N PRO A 74 -9.51 -18.51 18.26
CA PRO A 74 -9.21 -17.59 17.17
C PRO A 74 -9.21 -16.13 17.60
N MET A 75 -10.06 -15.76 18.56
CA MET A 75 -10.16 -14.38 19.06
C MET A 75 -8.88 -13.96 19.79
N VAL A 76 -8.37 -14.81 20.69
CA VAL A 76 -7.14 -14.52 21.44
C VAL A 76 -5.91 -14.54 20.51
N SER A 77 -5.84 -15.50 19.59
CA SER A 77 -4.75 -15.55 18.60
C SER A 77 -4.77 -14.35 17.65
N GLY A 78 -5.96 -13.88 17.27
CA GLY A 78 -6.14 -12.68 16.46
C GLY A 78 -5.62 -11.44 17.17
N LEU A 79 -6.05 -11.22 18.43
CA LEU A 79 -5.57 -10.12 19.26
C LEU A 79 -4.05 -10.16 19.45
N ARG A 80 -3.46 -11.34 19.66
CA ARG A 80 -1.99 -11.50 19.78
C ARG A 80 -1.23 -11.22 18.49
N SER A 81 -1.88 -11.35 17.33
CA SER A 81 -1.24 -11.13 16.02
C SER A 81 -1.34 -9.67 15.55
N LEU A 82 -2.16 -8.84 16.20
CA LEU A 82 -2.31 -7.42 15.85
C LEU A 82 -1.00 -6.62 15.83
N PRO A 83 -0.09 -6.74 16.81
CA PRO A 83 1.18 -6.01 16.79
C PRO A 83 1.96 -6.25 15.50
N LEU A 84 1.97 -7.50 15.01
CA LEU A 84 2.70 -7.87 13.79
C LEU A 84 2.09 -7.22 12.54
N PHE A 85 0.76 -7.27 12.37
CA PHE A 85 0.12 -6.66 11.20
C PHE A 85 0.28 -5.14 11.16
N TYR A 86 0.08 -4.48 12.30
CA TYR A 86 0.23 -3.03 12.41
C TYR A 86 1.69 -2.61 12.19
N SER A 87 2.63 -3.32 12.80
CA SER A 87 4.06 -3.08 12.65
C SER A 87 4.52 -3.22 11.21
N MET A 88 4.14 -4.30 10.53
CA MET A 88 4.48 -4.51 9.12
C MET A 88 3.91 -3.41 8.23
N THR A 89 2.65 -3.04 8.46
CA THR A 89 1.97 -1.99 7.67
C THR A 89 2.68 -0.64 7.85
N ILE A 90 2.95 -0.25 9.09
CA ILE A 90 3.63 1.02 9.40
C ILE A 90 5.05 1.02 8.85
N MET A 91 5.78 -0.08 9.01
CA MET A 91 7.15 -0.21 8.50
C MET A 91 7.20 -0.02 6.97
N VAL A 92 6.32 -0.68 6.20
CA VAL A 92 6.28 -0.52 4.73
C VAL A 92 5.95 0.92 4.33
N ASN A 93 4.97 1.55 4.99
CA ASN A 93 4.59 2.93 4.70
C ASN A 93 5.72 3.92 5.02
N VAL A 94 6.35 3.78 6.19
CA VAL A 94 7.47 4.63 6.61
C VAL A 94 8.66 4.44 5.68
N PHE A 95 8.98 3.20 5.31
CA PHE A 95 10.05 2.94 4.34
C PHE A 95 9.77 3.61 3.00
N SER A 96 8.56 3.46 2.45
CA SER A 96 8.17 4.09 1.19
C SER A 96 8.26 5.63 1.25
N VAL A 97 7.79 6.24 2.35
CA VAL A 97 7.85 7.69 2.53
C VAL A 97 9.27 8.22 2.68
N ILE A 98 10.16 7.48 3.36
CA ILE A 98 11.55 7.93 3.53
C ILE A 98 12.34 7.72 2.24
N HIS A 99 12.14 6.59 1.55
CA HIS A 99 12.90 6.26 0.35
C HIS A 99 12.47 7.07 -0.88
N ASP A 100 11.16 7.20 -1.11
CA ASP A 100 10.58 7.92 -2.26
C ASP A 100 9.99 9.29 -1.85
N GLY A 101 10.43 9.81 -0.71
CA GLY A 101 9.88 11.01 -0.08
C GLY A 101 10.08 12.31 -0.87
N PRO A 102 9.31 13.36 -0.54
CA PRO A 102 9.42 14.64 -1.20
C PRO A 102 10.80 15.28 -0.97
N LYS A 103 11.43 15.72 -2.06
CA LYS A 103 12.72 16.43 -2.07
C LYS A 103 12.76 17.66 -1.16
N LEU A 104 11.60 18.29 -0.94
CA LEU A 104 11.44 19.45 -0.06
C LEU A 104 11.86 19.15 1.40
N LEU A 105 11.71 17.89 1.84
CA LEU A 105 12.09 17.45 3.18
C LEU A 105 13.48 16.83 3.25
N TYR A 106 14.26 16.87 2.15
CA TYR A 106 15.58 16.23 2.03
C TYR A 106 15.59 14.73 2.38
N LEU A 107 14.43 14.07 2.29
CA LEU A 107 14.30 12.64 2.58
C LEU A 107 14.97 11.76 1.51
N ASP A 108 15.06 12.27 0.27
CA ASP A 108 15.76 11.61 -0.84
C ASP A 108 17.28 11.46 -0.63
N SER A 109 17.83 12.24 0.30
CA SER A 109 19.26 12.22 0.64
C SER A 109 19.60 11.16 1.69
N ILE A 110 18.58 10.50 2.27
CA ILE A 110 18.78 9.44 3.26
C ILE A 110 19.12 8.13 2.52
N PRO A 111 20.23 7.46 2.87
CA PRO A 111 20.57 6.18 2.28
C PRO A 111 19.50 5.12 2.52
N TRP A 112 19.38 4.14 1.60
CA TRP A 112 18.41 3.04 1.70
C TRP A 112 18.48 2.29 3.05
N TRP A 113 19.68 2.13 3.60
CA TRP A 113 19.89 1.48 4.89
C TRP A 113 19.38 2.34 6.06
N GLY A 114 19.49 3.66 5.96
CA GLY A 114 18.95 4.59 6.95
C GLY A 114 17.42 4.56 6.96
N ALA A 115 16.81 4.51 5.78
CA ALA A 115 15.37 4.32 5.62
C ALA A 115 14.89 2.99 6.23
N LEU A 116 15.67 1.91 6.05
CA LEU A 116 15.37 0.60 6.62
C LEU A 116 15.45 0.59 8.15
N ILE A 117 16.49 1.19 8.74
CA ILE A 117 16.64 1.27 10.20
C ILE A 117 15.52 2.12 10.80
N ALA A 118 15.21 3.27 10.20
CA ALA A 118 14.14 4.14 10.66
C ALA A 118 12.78 3.45 10.60
N SER A 119 12.47 2.77 9.49
CA SER A 119 11.20 2.06 9.34
C SER A 119 11.07 0.87 10.29
N LEU A 120 12.15 0.10 10.52
CA LEU A 120 12.19 -0.95 11.54
C LEU A 120 11.98 -0.38 12.94
N GLY A 121 12.65 0.73 13.27
CA GLY A 121 12.50 1.40 14.57
C GLY A 121 11.05 1.83 14.83
N VAL A 122 10.43 2.53 13.87
CA VAL A 122 9.03 2.94 13.98
C VAL A 122 8.09 1.72 14.00
N GLY A 123 8.42 0.68 13.22
CA GLY A 123 7.72 -0.60 13.23
C GLY A 123 7.72 -1.25 14.62
N VAL A 124 8.88 -1.35 15.29
CA VAL A 124 9.00 -1.92 16.64
C VAL A 124 8.25 -1.07 17.66
N ILE A 125 8.39 0.25 17.61
CA ILE A 125 7.64 1.17 18.49
C ILE A 125 6.14 0.94 18.34
N SER A 126 5.65 0.86 17.10
CA SER A 126 4.23 0.62 16.85
C SER A 126 3.77 -0.76 17.36
N ALA A 127 4.60 -1.80 17.23
CA ALA A 127 4.31 -3.12 17.78
C ALA A 127 4.16 -3.06 19.31
N LEU A 128 5.08 -2.37 19.99
CA LEU A 128 5.03 -2.18 21.44
C LEU A 128 3.78 -1.42 21.88
N VAL A 129 3.44 -0.32 21.19
CA VAL A 129 2.22 0.46 21.47
C VAL A 129 0.97 -0.41 21.30
N VAL A 130 0.89 -1.18 20.21
CA VAL A 130 -0.24 -2.06 19.96
C VAL A 130 -0.33 -3.15 21.02
N GLN A 131 0.79 -3.79 21.37
CA GLN A 131 0.82 -4.86 22.36
C GLN A 131 0.49 -4.39 23.78
N LEU A 132 1.00 -3.23 24.20
CA LEU A 132 0.85 -2.72 25.55
C LEU A 132 -0.46 -1.96 25.79
N TYR A 133 -1.02 -1.33 24.75
CA TYR A 133 -2.20 -0.47 24.89
C TYR A 133 -3.42 -1.01 24.13
N VAL A 134 -3.27 -1.28 22.83
CA VAL A 134 -4.41 -1.63 21.95
C VAL A 134 -4.94 -3.02 22.26
N VAL A 135 -4.07 -4.03 22.35
CA VAL A 135 -4.45 -5.41 22.65
C VAL A 135 -5.19 -5.53 23.99
N PRO A 136 -4.69 -5.02 25.12
CA PRO A 136 -5.42 -5.11 26.39
C PRO A 136 -6.72 -4.31 26.39
N MET A 137 -6.76 -3.15 25.73
CA MET A 137 -8.00 -2.38 25.60
C MET A 137 -9.07 -3.15 24.81
N GLN A 138 -8.70 -3.75 23.68
CA GLN A 138 -9.61 -4.56 22.87
C GLN A 138 -10.02 -5.83 23.60
N ARG A 139 -9.09 -6.46 24.32
CA ARG A 139 -9.38 -7.64 25.15
C ARG A 139 -10.46 -7.32 26.19
N LYS A 140 -10.41 -6.17 26.87
CA LYS A 140 -11.42 -5.73 27.85
C LYS A 140 -12.78 -5.36 27.24
N LYS A 141 -12.81 -4.98 25.96
CA LYS A 141 -14.05 -4.58 25.26
C LYS A 141 -14.79 -5.77 24.65
N ILE A 142 -14.06 -6.80 24.26
CA ILE A 142 -14.58 -7.92 23.48
C ILE A 142 -14.75 -9.20 24.33
N LEU A 143 -13.87 -9.41 25.32
CA LEU A 143 -13.96 -10.50 26.31
C LEU A 143 -14.46 -9.95 27.64
#